data_AF-A0A6B2G146-F1
#
_entry.id   AF-A0A6B2G146-F1
#
_cell.length_a   1.000
_cell.length_b   1.000
_cell.length_c   1.000
_cell.angle_alpha   90.00
_cell.angle_beta   90.00
_cell.angle_gamma   90.00
#
_symmetry.space_group_name_H-M   'P 1'
#
loop_
_entity.id
_entity.type
_entity.pdbx_description
1 polymer ?
#
loop_
_entity_poly.entity_id
_entity_poly.type
_entity_poly.pdbx_seq_one_letter_code
_entity_poly.pdbx_strand_id
1 'polypeptide(L)'
;IDNDSFATIMEYCDGNDLDSLLKQQKCIPEREARYIMVQVVLALRYLNERRPPVIHYDLKPGNILLLSGSNAWHVKITDFGLSKIVPEDIGDASMELTSPGAGTYWYLPPECFLIGLNPTKISSKVDVWSIGVIFYQCLYGKKPFGNELSQANILEQHTILNATIITFPPKPFVSNDAKTFIKCCLVYSKENRMDVIRMSESAYLKCKKPERVILPQIANIKIEDNIV
;
A
#
# COMPACT_ATOMS: atom_id res chain seq x y z
N ILE A 1 -6.79 -5.62 33.29
CA ILE A 1 -7.85 -5.30 32.31
C ILE A 1 -9.10 -5.06 33.15
N ASP A 2 -9.58 -3.82 33.19
CA ASP A 2 -10.85 -3.45 33.83
C ASP A 2 -11.99 -3.47 32.80
N ASN A 3 -13.19 -3.02 33.18
CA ASN A 3 -14.36 -3.07 32.30
C ASN A 3 -14.30 -2.12 31.09
N ASP A 4 -13.40 -1.14 31.11
CA ASP A 4 -13.26 -0.13 30.05
C ASP A 4 -12.01 -0.35 29.20
N SER A 5 -11.32 -1.48 29.41
CA SER A 5 -10.08 -1.84 28.72
C SER A 5 -10.23 -3.15 27.96
N PHE A 6 -9.62 -3.25 26.79
CA PHE A 6 -9.38 -4.52 26.12
C PHE A 6 -7.88 -4.72 25.91
N ALA A 7 -7.44 -5.98 25.86
CA ALA A 7 -6.08 -6.32 25.50
C ALA A 7 -6.10 -7.38 24.40
N THR A 8 -5.23 -7.21 23.41
CA THR A 8 -4.98 -8.19 22.35
C THR A 8 -3.55 -8.68 22.49
N ILE A 9 -3.36 -10.00 22.41
CA ILE A 9 -2.03 -10.61 22.40
C ILE A 9 -1.70 -10.95 20.96
N MET A 10 -0.58 -10.42 20.47
CA MET A 10 -0.12 -10.57 19.09
C MET A 10 1.36 -10.95 19.06
N GLU A 11 1.80 -11.48 17.92
CA GLU A 11 3.23 -11.64 17.62
C GLU A 11 3.95 -10.29 17.75
N TYR A 12 5.10 -10.28 18.43
CA TYR A 12 5.96 -9.11 18.48
C TYR A 12 6.73 -8.96 17.16
N CYS A 13 6.50 -7.86 16.45
CA CYS A 13 7.34 -7.42 15.34
C CYS A 13 8.43 -6.50 15.89
N ASP A 14 9.69 -6.90 15.70
CA ASP A 14 10.87 -6.27 16.29
C ASP A 14 11.45 -5.10 15.46
N GLY A 15 10.94 -4.89 14.25
CA GLY A 15 11.17 -3.66 13.49
C GLY A 15 10.15 -2.56 13.83
N ASN A 16 10.38 -1.37 13.30
CA ASN A 16 9.42 -0.26 13.38
C ASN A 16 8.31 -0.41 12.33
N ASP A 17 7.31 0.46 12.39
CA ASP A 17 6.36 0.63 11.29
C ASP A 17 6.95 1.46 10.12
N LEU A 18 6.27 1.43 8.97
CA LEU A 18 6.69 2.13 7.76
C LEU A 18 6.61 3.66 7.91
N ASP A 19 5.72 4.21 8.74
CA ASP A 19 5.66 5.66 9.00
C ASP A 19 6.92 6.14 9.73
N SER A 20 7.34 5.39 10.75
CA SER A 20 8.60 5.59 11.46
C SER A 20 9.80 5.55 10.52
N LEU A 21 9.84 4.61 9.58
CA LEU A 21 10.89 4.55 8.55
C LEU A 21 10.88 5.77 7.63
N LEU A 22 9.71 6.21 7.16
CA LEU A 22 9.57 7.37 6.28
C LEU A 22 9.97 8.68 6.97
N LYS A 23 9.72 8.81 8.27
CA LYS A 23 10.22 9.94 9.08
C LYS A 23 11.74 9.99 9.14
N GLN A 24 12.41 8.85 9.15
CA GLN A 24 13.88 8.75 9.23
C GLN A 24 14.57 8.94 7.88
N GLN A 25 14.13 8.23 6.84
CA GLN A 25 14.82 8.16 5.55
C GLN A 25 14.28 9.12 4.48
N LYS A 26 13.13 9.77 4.75
CA LYS A 26 12.32 10.58 3.83
C LYS A 26 11.78 9.82 2.61
N CYS A 27 12.63 9.12 1.85
CA CYS A 27 12.24 8.30 0.71
C CYS A 27 12.82 6.89 0.84
N ILE A 28 12.14 5.93 0.22
CA ILE A 28 12.58 4.54 0.07
C ILE A 28 12.89 4.32 -1.41
N PRO A 29 14.04 3.72 -1.77
CA PRO A 29 14.34 3.47 -3.18
C PRO A 29 13.31 2.51 -3.80
N GLU A 30 13.07 2.67 -5.10
CA GLU A 30 11.92 2.06 -5.78
C GLU A 30 11.88 0.53 -5.66
N ARG A 31 13.06 -0.11 -5.69
CA ARG A 31 13.17 -1.56 -5.58
C ARG A 31 12.65 -2.06 -4.22
N GLU A 32 13.05 -1.40 -3.16
CA GLU A 32 12.69 -1.69 -1.77
C GLU A 32 11.22 -1.36 -1.51
N ALA A 33 10.76 -0.20 -1.97
CA ALA A 33 9.34 0.19 -1.91
C ALA A 33 8.46 -0.84 -2.65
N ARG A 34 8.91 -1.35 -3.81
CA ARG A 34 8.22 -2.41 -4.54
C ARG A 34 8.18 -3.73 -3.75
N TYR A 35 9.24 -4.12 -3.05
CA TYR A 35 9.21 -5.32 -2.20
C TYR A 35 8.16 -5.21 -1.09
N ILE A 36 8.04 -4.04 -0.46
CA ILE A 36 6.98 -3.77 0.51
C ILE A 36 5.61 -3.90 -0.18
N MET A 37 5.39 -3.21 -1.30
CA MET A 37 4.08 -3.20 -1.98
C MET A 37 3.62 -4.59 -2.41
N VAL A 38 4.53 -5.44 -2.91
CA VAL A 38 4.18 -6.83 -3.27
C VAL A 38 3.57 -7.56 -2.08
N GLN A 39 4.18 -7.48 -0.89
CA GLN A 39 3.72 -8.18 0.30
C GLN A 39 2.38 -7.63 0.81
N VAL A 40 2.24 -6.30 0.86
CA VAL A 40 0.98 -5.66 1.30
C VAL A 40 -0.16 -6.01 0.34
N VAL A 41 0.08 -5.99 -0.98
CA VAL A 41 -0.93 -6.34 -1.99
C VAL A 41 -1.32 -7.83 -1.90
N LEU A 42 -0.37 -8.73 -1.62
CA LEU A 42 -0.67 -10.14 -1.37
C LEU A 42 -1.52 -10.33 -0.10
N ALA A 43 -1.26 -9.58 0.96
CA ALA A 43 -2.08 -9.60 2.16
C ALA A 43 -3.51 -9.09 1.89
N LEU A 44 -3.66 -7.99 1.13
CA LEU A 44 -4.98 -7.49 0.71
C LEU A 44 -5.72 -8.49 -0.18
N ARG A 45 -5.03 -9.16 -1.09
CA ARG A 45 -5.61 -10.24 -1.90
C ARG A 45 -6.15 -11.35 -1.00
N TYR A 46 -5.36 -11.80 -0.03
CA TYR A 46 -5.80 -12.79 0.95
C TYR A 46 -7.07 -12.35 1.69
N LEU A 47 -7.14 -11.09 2.16
CA LEU A 47 -8.33 -10.53 2.82
C LEU A 47 -9.55 -10.51 1.89
N ASN A 48 -9.35 -10.15 0.62
CA ASN A 48 -10.42 -10.08 -0.38
C ASN A 48 -10.95 -11.47 -0.78
N GLU A 49 -10.11 -12.51 -0.73
CA GLU A 49 -10.47 -13.90 -1.01
C GLU A 49 -11.09 -14.64 0.21
N ARG A 50 -11.15 -14.00 1.38
CA ARG A 50 -11.87 -14.54 2.55
C ARG A 50 -13.37 -14.68 2.26
N ARG A 51 -14.02 -15.55 3.05
CA ARG A 51 -15.47 -15.74 3.07
C ARG A 51 -15.99 -15.58 4.49
N PRO A 52 -16.67 -14.45 4.81
CA PRO A 52 -16.90 -13.27 3.97
C PRO A 52 -15.61 -12.45 3.66
N PRO A 53 -15.55 -11.69 2.56
CA PRO A 53 -14.41 -10.81 2.24
C PRO A 53 -14.20 -9.70 3.27
N VAL A 54 -12.95 -9.26 3.44
CA VAL A 54 -12.57 -8.18 4.37
C VAL A 54 -11.93 -7.01 3.62
N ILE A 55 -12.37 -5.80 3.93
CA ILE A 55 -11.74 -4.53 3.52
C ILE A 55 -10.98 -3.99 4.73
N HIS A 56 -9.70 -3.64 4.57
CA HIS A 56 -8.90 -3.13 5.69
C HIS A 56 -9.36 -1.74 6.14
N TYR A 57 -9.67 -0.85 5.18
CA TYR A 57 -10.24 0.49 5.33
C TYR A 57 -9.34 1.57 5.95
N ASP A 58 -8.42 1.22 6.86
CA ASP A 58 -7.43 2.18 7.43
C ASP A 58 -5.98 1.80 7.11
N LEU A 59 -5.71 1.40 5.87
CA LEU A 59 -4.35 1.10 5.45
C LEU A 59 -3.53 2.39 5.33
N LYS A 60 -2.45 2.47 6.11
CA LYS A 60 -1.50 3.59 6.16
C LYS A 60 -0.11 3.09 6.56
N PRO A 61 0.97 3.88 6.38
CA PRO A 61 2.32 3.43 6.75
C PRO A 61 2.45 2.99 8.22
N GLY A 62 1.75 3.63 9.15
CA GLY A 62 1.75 3.24 10.56
C GLY A 62 1.16 1.84 10.83
N ASN A 63 0.37 1.31 9.89
CA ASN A 63 -0.26 -0.01 9.98
C ASN A 63 0.49 -1.07 9.15
N ILE A 64 1.71 -0.76 8.71
CA ILE A 64 2.62 -1.69 8.00
C ILE A 64 3.87 -1.87 8.86
N LEU A 65 3.98 -3.01 9.52
CA LEU A 65 5.09 -3.35 10.42
C LEU A 65 6.24 -3.95 9.63
N LEU A 66 7.46 -3.47 9.86
CA LEU A 66 8.69 -4.06 9.33
C LEU A 66 9.18 -5.14 10.30
N LEU A 67 9.69 -6.24 9.77
CA LEU A 67 10.30 -7.31 10.57
C LEU A 67 11.83 -7.17 10.49
N SER A 68 12.51 -7.25 11.63
CA SER A 68 13.97 -7.24 11.69
C SER A 68 14.50 -8.62 11.32
N GLY A 69 15.55 -8.66 10.49
CA GLY A 69 16.14 -9.89 9.98
C GLY A 69 17.01 -9.64 8.75
N SER A 70 17.77 -10.66 8.33
CA SER A 70 18.81 -10.56 7.28
C SER A 70 18.34 -10.14 5.87
N ASN A 71 17.03 -9.83 5.70
CA ASN A 71 16.44 -9.22 4.51
C ASN A 71 15.48 -8.08 4.94
N ALA A 72 15.98 -6.85 4.95
CA ALA A 72 15.43 -5.66 5.62
C ALA A 72 14.06 -5.11 5.13
N TRP A 73 13.25 -5.88 4.39
CA TRP A 73 12.02 -5.37 3.75
C TRP A 73 10.82 -6.31 3.89
N HIS A 74 10.84 -7.24 4.84
CA HIS A 74 9.68 -8.08 5.14
C HIS A 74 8.65 -7.29 5.95
N VAL A 75 7.37 -7.38 5.58
CA VAL A 75 6.31 -6.58 6.22
C VAL A 75 5.05 -7.39 6.55
N LYS A 76 4.34 -6.94 7.59
CA LYS A 76 2.99 -7.40 7.96
C LYS A 76 2.05 -6.21 8.08
N ILE A 77 0.78 -6.40 7.68
CA ILE A 77 -0.28 -5.43 7.94
C ILE A 77 -0.89 -5.69 9.32
N THR A 78 -1.32 -4.63 9.99
CA THR A 78 -1.92 -4.68 11.33
C THR A 78 -3.07 -3.67 11.45
N ASP A 79 -3.74 -3.67 12.62
CA ASP A 79 -4.83 -2.76 12.99
C ASP A 79 -6.08 -2.86 12.10
N PHE A 80 -6.91 -3.85 12.44
CA PHE A 80 -8.20 -4.11 11.81
C PHE A 80 -9.36 -3.40 12.51
N GLY A 81 -9.10 -2.39 13.37
CA GLY A 81 -10.12 -1.74 14.20
C GLY A 81 -11.22 -1.03 13.39
N LEU A 82 -10.91 -0.61 12.16
CA LEU A 82 -11.88 0.01 11.24
C LEU A 82 -12.26 -0.88 10.05
N SER A 83 -11.77 -2.12 10.03
CA SER A 83 -12.01 -3.04 8.91
C SER A 83 -13.48 -3.39 8.76
N LYS A 84 -13.86 -3.73 7.53
CA LYS A 84 -15.24 -4.00 7.15
C LYS A 84 -15.37 -5.40 6.57
N ILE A 85 -16.38 -6.12 7.04
CA ILE A 85 -16.76 -7.44 6.52
C ILE A 85 -17.85 -7.22 5.47
N VAL A 86 -17.60 -7.66 4.23
CA VAL A 86 -18.54 -7.50 3.12
C VAL A 86 -19.51 -8.69 3.12
N PRO A 87 -20.83 -8.49 3.32
CA PRO A 87 -21.79 -9.58 3.32
C PRO A 87 -21.88 -10.28 1.97
N GLU A 88 -22.02 -11.61 1.96
CA GLU A 88 -22.09 -12.41 0.72
C GLU A 88 -23.39 -12.20 -0.07
N ASP A 89 -24.45 -11.75 0.60
CA ASP A 89 -25.80 -11.64 0.04
C ASP A 89 -25.99 -10.41 -0.87
N ILE A 90 -25.00 -9.53 -0.92
CA ILE A 90 -25.00 -8.33 -1.77
C ILE A 90 -24.22 -8.68 -3.04
N GLY A 91 -24.95 -8.99 -4.12
CA GLY A 91 -24.37 -9.43 -5.41
C GLY A 91 -23.38 -8.47 -6.09
N ASP A 92 -23.20 -7.27 -5.55
CA ASP A 92 -22.14 -6.33 -5.88
C ASP A 92 -21.23 -6.25 -4.65
N ALA A 93 -19.97 -6.73 -4.73
CA ALA A 93 -19.02 -6.89 -3.63
C ALA A 93 -18.62 -5.55 -2.96
N SER A 94 -19.61 -4.93 -2.37
CA SER A 94 -19.68 -3.55 -1.92
C SER A 94 -20.62 -3.48 -0.72
N MET A 95 -20.42 -2.48 0.13
CA MET A 95 -21.26 -2.26 1.30
C MET A 95 -21.40 -0.78 1.59
N GLU A 96 -22.42 -0.43 2.36
CA GLU A 96 -22.58 0.94 2.85
C GLU A 96 -21.46 1.29 3.83
N LEU A 97 -20.97 2.53 3.73
CA LEU A 97 -19.99 3.05 4.64
C LEU A 97 -20.65 3.29 6.02
N THR A 98 -20.38 2.39 6.95
CA THR A 98 -20.99 2.41 8.30
C THR A 98 -20.36 3.40 9.27
N SER A 99 -19.26 4.06 8.89
CA SER A 99 -18.55 5.00 9.77
C SER A 99 -18.02 6.22 8.98
N PRO A 100 -18.89 7.08 8.43
CA PRO A 100 -18.46 8.29 7.73
C PRO A 100 -17.57 9.17 8.63
N GLY A 101 -16.45 9.65 8.09
CA GLY A 101 -15.48 10.46 8.83
C GLY A 101 -14.48 9.69 9.69
N ALA A 102 -14.55 8.34 9.74
CA ALA A 102 -13.48 7.52 10.32
C ALA A 102 -12.34 7.27 9.31
N GLY A 103 -11.17 6.91 9.84
CA GLY A 103 -9.97 6.59 9.04
C GLY A 103 -9.03 7.78 8.84
N THR A 104 -7.96 7.54 8.10
CA THR A 104 -6.88 8.51 7.90
C THR A 104 -6.99 9.17 6.52
N TYR A 105 -7.49 10.41 6.45
CA TYR A 105 -8.07 11.02 5.23
C TYR A 105 -7.16 11.04 4.00
N TRP A 106 -5.85 11.20 4.17
CA TRP A 106 -4.92 11.17 3.04
C TRP A 106 -4.90 9.85 2.27
N TYR A 107 -5.27 8.74 2.92
CA TYR A 107 -5.26 7.38 2.35
C TYR A 107 -6.65 6.90 1.95
N LEU A 108 -7.68 7.73 2.14
CA LEU A 108 -9.05 7.43 1.74
C LEU A 108 -9.33 7.99 0.33
N PRO A 109 -10.14 7.28 -0.48
CA PRO A 109 -10.47 7.72 -1.83
C PRO A 109 -11.62 8.74 -1.87
N PRO A 110 -11.83 9.45 -2.99
CA PRO A 110 -12.83 10.51 -3.13
C PRO A 110 -14.25 10.09 -2.74
N GLU A 111 -14.66 8.87 -3.08
CA GLU A 111 -16.01 8.38 -2.76
C GLU A 111 -16.32 8.38 -1.26
N CYS A 112 -15.31 8.26 -0.37
CA CYS A 112 -15.50 8.29 1.08
C CYS A 112 -15.89 9.68 1.61
N PHE A 113 -15.72 10.73 0.81
CA PHE A 113 -16.01 12.12 1.17
C PHE A 113 -17.27 12.67 0.50
N LEU A 114 -17.92 11.90 -0.37
CA LEU A 114 -19.17 12.31 -1.00
C LEU A 114 -20.29 12.35 0.04
N ILE A 115 -20.90 13.52 0.19
CA ILE A 115 -22.09 13.72 1.01
C ILE A 115 -23.29 13.72 0.07
N GLY A 116 -24.14 12.70 0.17
CA GLY A 116 -25.32 12.55 -0.66
C GLY A 116 -26.53 12.04 0.11
N LEU A 117 -27.69 12.00 -0.55
CA LEU A 117 -28.93 11.48 0.03
C LEU A 117 -28.89 9.98 0.29
N ASN A 118 -28.01 9.25 -0.41
CA ASN A 118 -27.85 7.80 -0.27
C ASN A 118 -26.52 7.48 0.43
N PRO A 119 -26.47 6.38 1.20
CA PRO A 119 -25.23 5.92 1.83
C PRO A 119 -24.15 5.64 0.78
N THR A 120 -22.94 6.14 1.04
CA THR A 120 -21.78 5.85 0.20
C THR A 120 -21.49 4.35 0.20
N LYS A 121 -21.50 3.73 -0.97
CA LYS A 121 -21.04 2.34 -1.13
C LYS A 121 -19.54 2.27 -1.37
N ILE A 122 -18.85 1.47 -0.57
CA ILE A 122 -17.42 1.18 -0.68
C ILE A 122 -17.17 -0.28 -1.04
N SER A 123 -16.00 -0.58 -1.59
CA SER A 123 -15.53 -1.95 -1.89
C SER A 123 -14.03 -2.05 -1.59
N SER A 124 -13.40 -3.19 -1.89
CA SER A 124 -11.95 -3.38 -1.74
C SER A 124 -11.10 -2.37 -2.53
N LYS A 125 -11.71 -1.63 -3.47
CA LYS A 125 -11.10 -0.50 -4.19
C LYS A 125 -10.70 0.68 -3.30
N VAL A 126 -11.18 0.73 -2.06
CA VAL A 126 -10.70 1.68 -1.05
C VAL A 126 -9.24 1.38 -0.70
N ASP A 127 -8.90 0.11 -0.40
CA ASP A 127 -7.54 -0.29 -0.06
C ASP A 127 -6.59 -0.12 -1.25
N VAL A 128 -7.07 -0.27 -2.49
CA VAL A 128 -6.30 0.01 -3.72
C VAL A 128 -5.85 1.48 -3.78
N TRP A 129 -6.73 2.42 -3.42
CA TRP A 129 -6.35 3.83 -3.34
C TRP A 129 -5.29 4.06 -2.28
N SER A 130 -5.49 3.48 -1.08
CA SER A 130 -4.51 3.57 0.01
C SER A 130 -3.13 3.07 -0.42
N ILE A 131 -3.04 1.95 -1.17
CA ILE A 131 -1.78 1.47 -1.75
C ILE A 131 -1.14 2.48 -2.69
N GLY A 132 -1.92 3.12 -3.56
CA GLY A 132 -1.42 4.16 -4.46
C GLY A 132 -0.79 5.34 -3.71
N VAL A 133 -1.44 5.78 -2.63
CA VAL A 133 -0.96 6.86 -1.76
C VAL A 133 0.31 6.44 -1.01
N ILE A 134 0.31 5.26 -0.39
CA ILE A 134 1.45 4.71 0.36
C ILE A 134 2.65 4.55 -0.56
N PHE A 135 2.46 3.98 -1.75
CA PHE A 135 3.56 3.76 -2.69
C PHE A 135 4.13 5.09 -3.18
N TYR A 136 3.29 6.06 -3.52
CA TYR A 136 3.76 7.42 -3.84
C TYR A 136 4.57 8.02 -2.69
N GLN A 137 4.05 7.91 -1.45
CA GLN A 137 4.73 8.44 -0.27
C GLN A 137 6.08 7.77 -0.03
N CYS A 138 6.20 6.46 -0.27
CA CYS A 138 7.48 5.75 -0.18
C CYS A 138 8.51 6.34 -1.15
N LEU A 139 8.12 6.59 -2.40
CA LEU A 139 9.05 7.03 -3.45
C LEU A 139 9.42 8.51 -3.31
N TYR A 140 8.48 9.36 -2.93
CA TYR A 140 8.64 10.82 -2.97
C TYR A 140 8.74 11.48 -1.59
N GLY A 141 8.54 10.73 -0.51
CA GLY A 141 8.59 11.23 0.87
C GLY A 141 7.49 12.21 1.24
N LYS A 142 6.48 12.35 0.38
CA LYS A 142 5.33 13.22 0.56
C LYS A 142 4.09 12.56 0.00
N LYS A 143 2.92 12.94 0.51
CA LYS A 143 1.65 12.39 0.02
C LYS A 143 1.29 13.06 -1.32
N PRO A 144 0.63 12.35 -2.26
CA PRO A 144 0.24 12.93 -3.55
C PRO A 144 -0.82 14.03 -3.40
N PHE A 145 -1.64 13.96 -2.35
CA PHE A 145 -2.72 14.89 -2.06
C PHE A 145 -2.67 15.32 -0.60
N GLY A 146 -2.95 16.60 -0.33
CA GLY A 146 -3.05 17.13 1.02
C GLY A 146 -1.78 16.97 1.88
N ASN A 147 -0.60 16.83 1.26
CA ASN A 147 0.65 16.78 2.01
C ASN A 147 0.75 18.03 2.93
N GLU A 148 1.16 17.83 4.19
CA GLU A 148 1.24 18.88 5.22
C GLU A 148 -0.09 19.52 5.67
N LEU A 149 -1.23 19.18 5.05
CA LEU A 149 -2.55 19.64 5.52
C LEU A 149 -3.04 18.81 6.69
N SER A 150 -3.73 19.41 7.64
CA SER A 150 -4.47 18.66 8.67
C SER A 150 -5.70 17.95 8.08
N GLN A 151 -6.24 16.93 8.75
CA GLN A 151 -7.49 16.28 8.33
C GLN A 151 -8.66 17.27 8.24
N ALA A 152 -8.71 18.27 9.13
CA ALA A 152 -9.70 19.33 9.09
C ALA A 152 -9.59 20.16 7.80
N ASN A 153 -8.38 20.53 7.41
CA ASN A 153 -8.18 21.30 6.17
C ASN A 153 -8.41 20.45 4.91
N ILE A 154 -8.11 19.15 4.93
CA ILE A 154 -8.45 18.24 3.83
C ILE A 154 -9.96 18.26 3.56
N LEU A 155 -10.75 18.21 4.64
CA LEU A 155 -12.20 18.23 4.57
C LEU A 155 -12.71 19.59 4.10
N GLU A 156 -12.28 20.67 4.76
CA GLU A 156 -12.69 22.04 4.44
C GLU A 156 -12.37 22.44 2.99
N GLN A 157 -11.17 22.10 2.50
CA GLN A 157 -10.70 22.44 1.17
C GLN A 157 -11.12 21.41 0.11
N HIS A 158 -11.88 20.38 0.49
CA HIS A 158 -12.31 19.30 -0.42
C HIS A 158 -11.13 18.67 -1.17
N THR A 159 -9.97 18.54 -0.52
CA THR A 159 -8.70 18.22 -1.20
C THR A 159 -8.75 16.87 -1.92
N ILE A 160 -9.32 15.85 -1.29
CA ILE A 160 -9.44 14.52 -1.88
C ILE A 160 -10.52 14.49 -2.98
N LEU A 161 -11.61 15.24 -2.82
CA LEU A 161 -12.65 15.37 -3.86
C LEU A 161 -12.13 16.07 -5.12
N ASN A 162 -11.08 16.88 -5.01
CA ASN A 162 -10.42 17.54 -6.13
C ASN A 162 -9.18 16.78 -6.65
N ALA A 163 -8.89 15.58 -6.12
CA ALA A 163 -7.70 14.78 -6.42
C ALA A 163 -7.79 14.05 -7.79
N THR A 164 -7.97 14.80 -8.87
CA THR A 164 -8.16 14.26 -10.24
C THR A 164 -6.85 14.11 -11.03
N ILE A 165 -5.80 14.84 -10.65
CA ILE A 165 -4.50 14.86 -11.35
C ILE A 165 -3.38 14.53 -10.36
N ILE A 166 -2.50 13.61 -10.74
CA ILE A 166 -1.32 13.21 -9.95
C ILE A 166 -0.08 13.81 -10.60
N THR A 167 0.68 14.59 -9.83
CA THR A 167 1.96 15.15 -10.27
C THR A 167 3.13 14.34 -9.72
N PHE A 168 4.07 13.98 -10.60
CA PHE A 168 5.29 13.25 -10.24
C PHE A 168 6.50 14.19 -10.32
N PRO A 169 7.17 14.50 -9.20
CA PRO A 169 8.42 15.26 -9.22
C PRO A 169 9.48 14.59 -10.10
N PRO A 170 10.39 15.37 -10.73
CA PRO A 170 11.47 14.81 -11.54
C PRO A 170 12.56 14.11 -10.69
N LYS A 171 12.64 14.43 -9.39
CA LYS A 171 13.54 13.79 -8.43
C LYS A 171 12.77 13.32 -7.18
N PRO A 172 13.11 12.15 -6.61
CA PRO A 172 14.02 11.14 -7.17
C PRO A 172 13.49 10.55 -8.49
N PHE A 173 14.38 9.94 -9.28
CA PHE A 173 13.96 9.24 -10.48
C PHE A 173 13.12 8.03 -10.09
N VAL A 174 11.97 7.89 -10.75
CA VAL A 174 11.03 6.78 -10.59
C VAL A 174 10.61 6.33 -11.97
N SER A 175 10.60 5.01 -12.18
CA SER A 175 10.30 4.37 -13.46
C SER A 175 8.89 4.72 -13.96
N ASN A 176 8.70 4.68 -15.28
CA ASN A 176 7.37 4.87 -15.86
C ASN A 176 6.40 3.75 -15.46
N ASP A 177 6.90 2.53 -15.23
CA ASP A 177 6.06 1.42 -14.78
C ASP A 177 5.52 1.65 -13.37
N ALA A 178 6.36 2.16 -12.44
CA ALA A 178 5.93 2.53 -11.10
C ALA A 178 4.90 3.67 -11.12
N LYS A 179 5.15 4.73 -11.92
CA LYS A 179 4.21 5.84 -12.11
C LYS A 179 2.89 5.35 -12.69
N THR A 180 2.93 4.42 -13.65
CA THR A 180 1.74 3.82 -14.25
C THR A 180 0.96 3.01 -13.22
N PHE A 181 1.64 2.20 -12.41
CA PHE A 181 1.02 1.45 -11.32
C PHE A 181 0.32 2.39 -10.32
N ILE A 182 0.97 3.48 -9.89
CA ILE A 182 0.38 4.51 -9.02
C ILE A 182 -0.86 5.13 -9.67
N LYS A 183 -0.79 5.53 -10.94
CA LYS A 183 -1.93 6.11 -11.67
C LYS A 183 -3.12 5.15 -11.75
N CYS A 184 -2.88 3.85 -11.97
CA CYS A 184 -3.93 2.84 -11.97
C CYS A 184 -4.58 2.66 -10.58
N CYS A 185 -3.81 2.83 -9.50
CA CYS A 185 -4.34 2.75 -8.13
C CYS A 185 -5.16 4.00 -7.78
N LEU A 186 -4.70 5.17 -8.20
CA LEU A 186 -5.25 6.48 -7.87
C LEU A 186 -6.22 7.01 -8.94
N VAL A 187 -6.98 6.12 -9.59
CA VAL A 187 -8.07 6.52 -10.49
C VAL A 187 -9.20 7.12 -9.65
N TYR A 188 -9.62 8.34 -10.00
CA TYR A 188 -10.63 9.10 -9.26
C TYR A 188 -11.96 8.34 -9.14
N SER A 189 -12.55 7.95 -10.27
CA SER A 189 -13.81 7.17 -10.29
C SER A 189 -13.55 5.73 -9.87
N LYS A 190 -14.24 5.29 -8.80
CA LYS A 190 -14.13 3.92 -8.26
C LYS A 190 -14.59 2.85 -9.25
N GLU A 191 -15.49 3.18 -10.18
CA GLU A 191 -15.96 2.27 -11.22
C GLU A 191 -14.79 1.88 -12.15
N ASN A 192 -13.94 2.85 -12.47
CA ASN A 192 -12.77 2.69 -13.34
C ASN A 192 -11.50 2.25 -12.60
N ARG A 193 -11.42 2.49 -11.29
CA ARG A 193 -10.30 2.04 -10.45
C ARG A 193 -10.25 0.51 -10.44
N MET A 194 -9.06 -0.06 -10.55
CA MET A 194 -8.90 -1.51 -10.42
C MET A 194 -9.27 -1.98 -9.02
N ASP A 195 -9.70 -3.23 -8.91
CA ASP A 195 -9.86 -3.91 -7.62
C ASP A 195 -8.55 -4.56 -7.16
N VAL A 196 -8.60 -5.14 -5.96
CA VAL A 196 -7.45 -5.80 -5.33
C VAL A 196 -6.94 -6.97 -6.17
N ILE A 197 -7.83 -7.75 -6.79
CA ILE A 197 -7.45 -8.92 -7.60
C ILE A 197 -6.63 -8.45 -8.81
N ARG A 198 -7.15 -7.51 -9.58
CA ARG A 198 -6.46 -6.95 -10.75
C ARG A 198 -5.17 -6.21 -10.36
N MET A 199 -5.15 -5.50 -9.23
CA MET A 199 -3.93 -4.89 -8.69
C MET A 199 -2.85 -5.94 -8.40
N SER A 200 -3.21 -7.06 -7.77
CA SER A 200 -2.29 -8.16 -7.45
C SER A 200 -1.68 -8.83 -8.69
N GLU A 201 -2.36 -8.73 -9.82
CA GLU A 201 -1.93 -9.31 -11.08
C GLU A 201 -1.12 -8.37 -11.97
N SER A 202 -0.91 -7.12 -11.53
CA SER A 202 -0.15 -6.11 -12.25
C SER A 202 1.24 -6.61 -12.66
N ALA A 203 1.60 -6.35 -13.92
CA ALA A 203 2.93 -6.63 -14.45
C ALA A 203 4.04 -5.91 -13.65
N TYR A 204 3.74 -4.75 -13.06
CA TYR A 204 4.69 -4.04 -12.22
C TYR A 204 5.02 -4.80 -10.93
N LEU A 205 4.08 -5.55 -10.35
CA LEU A 205 4.33 -6.29 -9.11
C LEU A 205 4.96 -7.66 -9.41
N LYS A 206 4.58 -8.31 -10.51
CA LYS A 206 5.16 -9.59 -10.95
C LYS A 206 6.66 -9.42 -11.25
N CYS A 207 7.50 -10.12 -10.50
CA CYS A 207 8.95 -10.08 -10.67
C CYS A 207 9.31 -10.61 -12.07
N LYS A 208 9.97 -9.82 -12.93
CA LYS A 208 10.76 -10.40 -14.02
C LYS A 208 11.85 -11.20 -13.33
N LYS A 209 11.91 -12.52 -13.54
CA LYS A 209 13.04 -13.33 -13.05
C LYS A 209 14.33 -12.57 -13.39
N PRO A 210 15.28 -12.41 -12.46
CA PRO A 210 16.56 -11.83 -12.83
C PRO A 210 17.11 -12.67 -13.99
N GLU A 211 17.40 -12.02 -15.12
CA GLU A 211 18.22 -12.65 -16.14
C GLU A 211 19.49 -13.12 -15.43
N ARG A 212 19.75 -14.43 -15.48
CA ARG A 212 21.03 -14.95 -14.98
C ARG A 212 22.10 -14.18 -15.73
N VAL A 213 22.83 -13.32 -15.02
CA VAL A 213 24.09 -12.79 -15.52
C VAL A 213 24.98 -14.01 -15.71
N ILE A 214 25.12 -14.46 -16.96
CA ILE A 214 26.13 -15.45 -17.31
C ILE A 214 27.46 -14.72 -17.17
N LEU A 215 28.11 -14.89 -16.02
CA LEU A 215 29.52 -14.51 -15.90
C LEU A 215 30.29 -15.36 -16.94
N PRO A 216 31.12 -14.75 -17.79
CA PRO A 216 31.99 -15.54 -18.66
C PRO A 216 32.87 -16.41 -17.78
N GLN A 217 32.84 -17.72 -18.04
CA GLN A 217 33.75 -18.67 -17.42
C GLN A 217 35.19 -18.21 -17.71
N ILE A 218 35.87 -17.71 -16.68
CA ILE A 218 37.32 -17.55 -16.74
C ILE A 218 37.88 -18.97 -16.63
N ALA A 219 38.08 -19.60 -17.77
CA ALA A 219 38.79 -20.86 -17.88
C ALA A 219 40.31 -20.62 -17.76
N ASN A 220 40.93 -21.38 -16.87
CA ASN A 220 42.33 -21.78 -16.87
C ASN A 220 43.41 -20.72 -16.56
N ILE A 221 43.69 -20.54 -15.26
CA ILE A 221 45.07 -20.31 -14.81
C ILE A 221 45.61 -21.68 -14.40
N LYS A 222 46.53 -22.23 -15.20
CA LYS A 222 47.38 -23.37 -14.79
C LYS A 222 48.34 -22.85 -13.72
N ILE A 223 48.29 -23.43 -12.53
CA ILE A 223 49.40 -23.36 -11.58
C ILE A 223 50.28 -24.56 -11.92
N GLU A 224 51.46 -24.28 -12.47
CA GLU A 224 52.53 -25.27 -12.61
C GLU A 224 53.20 -25.46 -11.25
N ASP A 225 53.08 -26.65 -10.69
CA ASP A 225 53.87 -27.09 -9.54
C ASP A 225 55.32 -27.30 -9.98
N ASN A 226 56.18 -26.32 -9.71
CA ASN A 226 57.63 -26.51 -9.63
C ASN A 226 58.02 -26.45 -8.16
N ILE A 227 58.20 -27.61 -7.54
CA ILE A 227 59.00 -27.76 -6.33
C ILE A 227 60.06 -28.82 -6.63
N VAL A 228 61.31 -28.37 -6.45
CA VAL A 228 62.59 -29.07 -6.53
C VAL A 228 62.66 -30.25 -5.55
#